data_AF-A0A7S4RJ26-F1
#
_entry.id   AF-A0A7S4RJ26-F1
#
_cell.length_a   1.000
_cell.length_b   1.000
_cell.length_c   1.000
_cell.angle_alpha   90.00
_cell.angle_beta   90.00
_cell.angle_gamma   90.00
#
_symmetry.space_group_name_H-M   'P 1'
#
loop_
_entity.id
_entity.type
_entity.pdbx_description
1 polymer ?
#
loop_
_entity_poly.entity_id
_entity_poly.type
_entity_poly.pdbx_seq_one_letter_code
_entity_poly.pdbx_strand_id
1 'polypeptide(L)'
;LKADSFHGGQPVRPACTSVRPSGAGARAACHGSLPLRPGPGRPRGVDRRPRRVAARREAQAHAAAGRRERAGGGAHRRGRGGDGGGASGGAHRQCARAHAAHRPRVRRDARQVWRRHALRAAERAGTVGVMIDFFCLPQKPFNSGAEKEQFKHSLSNINAWYYHKSTYVLLVTNPPPEGDDYGNTRLHKSRGWCFFEKSAAMVVKKAWCLLDFSSYQGAAAFGNQTPNPTTCLGQMRAGREPPISPGAFGEEVRAGVASGELAFTAQADQEFVIGQYEKGLVAAVNRIAAEKDQTYRALSFQNLGWGDQQAAKLLEFVSYAAAHCTFPHGPIAVKCEIGNHISKDMAAKLGGFKGKFTL
;
A
#
# COMPACT_ATOMS: atom_id res chain seq x y z
N LEU A 1 18.19 24.70 -48.51
CA LEU A 1 17.38 25.36 -49.56
C LEU A 1 16.65 24.28 -50.34
N LYS A 2 15.34 24.47 -50.50
CA LYS A 2 14.33 23.65 -51.19
C LYS A 2 13.81 22.42 -50.45
N ALA A 3 12.61 22.64 -49.92
CA ALA A 3 11.60 21.68 -49.52
C ALA A 3 11.01 20.99 -50.77
N ASP A 4 10.50 19.78 -50.59
CA ASP A 4 9.32 19.34 -51.33
C ASP A 4 8.40 18.46 -50.48
N SER A 5 7.15 18.90 -50.53
CA SER A 5 5.86 18.41 -50.09
C SER A 5 5.63 16.91 -50.22
N PHE A 6 5.01 16.28 -49.21
CA PHE A 6 4.24 15.04 -49.39
C PHE A 6 2.82 15.22 -48.86
N HIS A 7 1.86 15.05 -49.78
CA HIS A 7 0.42 15.04 -49.54
C HIS A 7 -0.04 13.71 -48.92
N GLY A 8 -1.15 13.81 -48.19
CA GLY A 8 -1.80 12.68 -47.51
C GLY A 8 -2.39 11.66 -48.48
N GLY A 9 -2.26 10.40 -48.08
CA GLY A 9 -3.00 9.26 -48.61
C GLY A 9 -3.51 8.42 -47.44
N GLN A 10 -4.80 8.10 -47.44
CA GLN A 10 -5.42 7.24 -46.43
C GLN A 10 -4.87 5.80 -46.50
N PRO A 11 -4.73 5.10 -45.37
CA PRO A 11 -4.32 3.70 -45.39
C PRO A 11 -5.50 2.78 -45.77
N VAL A 12 -5.37 2.15 -46.93
CA VAL A 12 -6.16 0.99 -47.36
C VAL A 12 -5.75 -0.21 -46.50
N ARG A 13 -6.74 -0.91 -45.91
CA ARG A 13 -6.53 -2.15 -45.16
C ARG A 13 -6.14 -3.29 -46.11
N PRO A 14 -5.05 -4.05 -45.88
CA PRO A 14 -4.86 -5.32 -46.56
C PRO A 14 -5.58 -6.47 -45.85
N ALA A 15 -6.15 -7.34 -46.68
CA ALA A 15 -6.88 -8.54 -46.33
C ALA A 15 -6.01 -9.58 -45.61
N CYS A 16 -6.61 -10.25 -44.63
CA CYS A 16 -6.09 -11.47 -44.02
C CYS A 16 -6.07 -12.60 -45.06
N THR A 17 -4.88 -13.03 -45.45
CA THR A 17 -4.67 -14.33 -46.12
C THR A 17 -4.02 -15.27 -45.11
N SER A 18 -4.74 -16.32 -44.74
CA SER A 18 -4.26 -17.41 -43.90
C SER A 18 -3.37 -18.33 -44.71
N VAL A 19 -2.08 -18.35 -44.42
CA VAL A 19 -1.15 -19.37 -44.92
C VAL A 19 -0.88 -20.37 -43.80
N ARG A 20 -1.24 -21.64 -44.02
CA ARG A 20 -0.81 -22.78 -43.20
C ARG A 20 0.65 -23.12 -43.51
N PRO A 21 1.49 -23.45 -42.51
CA PRO A 21 2.69 -24.22 -42.77
C PRO A 21 2.51 -25.70 -42.40
N SER A 22 2.83 -26.53 -43.37
CA SER A 22 3.12 -27.96 -43.27
C SER A 22 4.62 -28.20 -43.05
N GLY A 23 4.97 -29.31 -42.38
CA GLY A 23 6.32 -29.88 -42.32
C GLY A 23 7.09 -29.52 -41.03
N ALA A 24 7.15 -30.40 -40.02
CA ALA A 24 7.96 -31.61 -39.90
C ALA A 24 9.45 -31.34 -39.64
N GLY A 25 9.93 -31.74 -38.45
CA GLY A 25 11.36 -31.96 -38.21
C GLY A 25 11.81 -31.78 -36.75
N ALA A 26 12.51 -32.80 -36.25
CA ALA A 26 13.37 -32.83 -35.06
C ALA A 26 12.72 -32.97 -33.66
N ARG A 27 12.57 -34.24 -33.28
CA ARG A 27 12.48 -34.72 -31.89
C ARG A 27 13.85 -34.52 -31.21
N ALA A 28 13.87 -33.86 -30.04
CA ALA A 28 14.93 -33.99 -29.06
C ALA A 28 14.36 -34.68 -27.82
N ALA A 29 14.88 -35.87 -27.53
CA ALA A 29 14.54 -36.66 -26.38
C ALA A 29 15.25 -36.10 -25.14
N CYS A 30 14.50 -35.81 -24.08
CA CYS A 30 15.04 -35.65 -22.73
C CYS A 30 14.56 -36.85 -21.90
N HIS A 31 15.50 -37.77 -21.65
CA HIS A 31 15.39 -38.83 -20.66
C HIS A 31 15.41 -38.24 -19.24
N GLY A 32 14.69 -38.88 -18.30
CA GLY A 32 15.07 -38.84 -16.88
C GLY A 32 13.95 -38.69 -15.85
N SER A 33 12.88 -39.49 -15.92
CA SER A 33 11.98 -39.68 -14.78
C SER A 33 12.61 -40.65 -13.76
N LEU A 34 12.97 -40.17 -12.57
CA LEU A 34 13.34 -41.02 -11.43
C LEU A 34 12.09 -41.41 -10.62
N PRO A 35 11.95 -42.67 -10.17
CA PRO A 35 10.84 -43.09 -9.34
C PRO A 35 11.03 -42.66 -7.87
N LEU A 36 9.98 -42.07 -7.29
CA LEU A 36 9.88 -41.76 -5.87
C LEU A 36 9.81 -43.05 -5.05
N ARG A 37 10.77 -43.24 -4.13
CA ARG A 37 10.71 -44.28 -3.09
C ARG A 37 9.69 -43.90 -2.00
N PRO A 38 8.92 -44.85 -1.45
CA PRO A 38 8.08 -44.61 -0.29
C PRO A 38 8.94 -44.55 0.99
N GLY A 39 8.84 -43.44 1.72
CA GLY A 39 9.47 -43.26 3.03
C GLY A 39 8.66 -43.92 4.17
N PRO A 40 9.29 -44.25 5.30
CA PRO A 40 8.69 -45.05 6.37
C PRO A 40 7.71 -44.24 7.25
N GLY A 41 6.79 -44.97 7.86
CA GLY A 41 5.61 -44.47 8.56
C GLY A 41 5.84 -43.48 9.70
N ARG A 42 4.82 -42.63 9.91
CA ARG A 42 4.71 -41.74 11.07
C ARG A 42 4.28 -42.50 12.33
N PRO A 43 4.89 -42.25 13.50
CA PRO A 43 4.33 -42.70 14.76
C PRO A 43 3.09 -41.88 15.14
N ARG A 44 2.07 -42.59 15.63
CA ARG A 44 0.87 -42.02 16.24
C ARG A 44 1.17 -41.48 17.64
N GLY A 45 0.53 -40.37 17.99
CA GLY A 45 0.08 -40.07 19.36
C GLY A 45 1.06 -39.38 20.30
N VAL A 46 1.00 -38.04 20.37
CA VAL A 46 1.28 -37.33 21.63
C VAL A 46 0.21 -36.25 21.80
N ASP A 47 -0.61 -36.43 22.84
CA ASP A 47 -1.74 -35.59 23.20
C ASP A 47 -1.26 -34.20 23.67
N ARG A 48 -1.65 -33.14 22.95
CA ARG A 48 -1.21 -31.74 23.18
C ARG A 48 -2.18 -30.93 24.05
N ARG A 49 -2.86 -31.56 25.00
CA ARG A 49 -3.89 -30.89 25.83
C ARG A 49 -3.44 -30.06 27.04
N PRO A 50 -2.25 -30.19 27.67
CA PRO A 50 -1.97 -29.42 28.89
C PRO A 50 -1.49 -27.96 28.65
N ARG A 51 -1.00 -27.60 27.45
CA ARG A 51 -0.39 -26.27 27.25
C ARG A 51 -1.38 -25.11 27.02
N ARG A 52 -2.64 -25.38 26.66
CA ARG A 52 -3.65 -24.32 26.47
C ARG A 52 -4.23 -23.80 27.79
N VAL A 53 -4.16 -24.57 28.88
CA VAL A 53 -4.69 -24.14 30.19
C VAL A 53 -3.72 -23.20 30.90
N ALA A 54 -2.41 -23.39 30.74
CA ALA A 54 -1.37 -22.55 31.34
C ALA A 54 -1.39 -21.11 30.77
N ALA A 55 -1.42 -20.95 29.44
CA ALA A 55 -1.45 -19.63 28.80
C ALA A 55 -2.71 -18.81 29.13
N ARG A 56 -3.84 -19.48 29.41
CA ARG A 56 -5.09 -18.81 29.79
C ARG A 56 -5.07 -18.30 31.24
N ARG A 57 -4.31 -18.96 32.13
CA ARG A 57 -4.12 -18.53 33.53
C ARG A 57 -3.18 -17.33 33.64
N GLU A 58 -2.11 -17.28 32.84
CA GLU A 58 -1.21 -16.12 32.77
C GLU A 58 -1.92 -14.85 32.28
N ALA A 59 -2.72 -14.97 31.22
CA ALA A 59 -3.49 -13.85 30.68
C ALA A 59 -4.54 -13.29 31.69
N GLN A 60 -5.13 -14.16 32.51
CA GLN A 60 -6.09 -13.75 33.55
C GLN A 60 -5.40 -13.08 34.75
N ALA A 61 -4.16 -13.47 35.08
CA ALA A 61 -3.39 -12.85 36.16
C ALA A 61 -3.00 -11.40 35.83
N HIS A 62 -2.57 -11.11 34.60
CA HIS A 62 -2.24 -9.75 34.16
C HIS A 62 -3.47 -8.83 34.10
N ALA A 63 -4.65 -9.36 33.74
CA ALA A 63 -5.90 -8.59 33.74
C ALA A 63 -6.43 -8.25 35.14
N ALA A 64 -6.05 -9.04 36.17
CA ALA A 64 -6.41 -8.79 37.56
C ALA A 64 -5.50 -7.74 38.21
N ALA A 65 -4.21 -7.72 37.87
CA ALA A 65 -3.25 -6.73 38.38
C ALA A 65 -3.61 -5.30 37.93
N GLY A 66 -4.01 -5.11 36.66
CA GLY A 66 -4.39 -3.80 36.13
C GLY A 66 -5.68 -3.19 36.72
N ARG A 67 -6.52 -3.96 37.43
CA ARG A 67 -7.72 -3.43 38.10
C ARG A 67 -7.45 -2.91 39.51
N ARG A 68 -6.36 -3.32 40.16
CA ARG A 68 -6.02 -2.85 41.52
C ARG A 68 -5.39 -1.44 41.52
N GLU A 69 -4.76 -1.02 40.44
CA GLU A 69 -4.15 0.33 40.36
C GLU A 69 -5.17 1.45 40.06
N ARG A 70 -6.41 1.15 39.67
CA ARG A 70 -7.44 2.17 39.38
C ARG A 70 -8.42 2.47 40.53
N ALA A 71 -8.21 1.89 41.71
CA ALA A 71 -9.12 2.05 42.85
C ALA A 71 -8.65 3.08 43.90
N GLY A 72 -7.51 3.76 43.70
CA GLY A 72 -6.98 4.75 44.65
C GLY A 72 -6.95 6.15 44.04
N GLY A 73 -8.05 6.91 44.13
CA GLY A 73 -8.08 8.28 43.62
C GLY A 73 -9.32 9.07 43.99
N GLY A 74 -9.26 9.74 45.14
CA GLY A 74 -9.77 11.10 45.34
C GLY A 74 -11.28 11.33 45.38
N ALA A 75 -11.83 11.36 46.58
CA ALA A 75 -13.13 11.96 46.88
C ALA A 75 -13.06 13.50 46.77
N HIS A 76 -13.81 14.09 45.84
CA HIS A 76 -14.11 15.54 45.85
C HIS A 76 -15.62 15.77 45.88
N ARG A 77 -16.07 16.36 47.00
CA ARG A 77 -17.42 16.93 47.21
C ARG A 77 -17.64 18.15 46.31
N ARG A 78 -18.82 18.23 45.69
CA ARG A 78 -19.64 19.41 45.27
C ARG A 78 -20.76 18.83 44.39
N GLY A 79 -22.01 19.25 44.36
CA GLY A 79 -22.83 20.26 45.03
C GLY A 79 -24.21 20.07 44.41
N ARG A 80 -25.28 20.12 45.20
CA ARG A 80 -26.67 20.03 44.71
C ARG A 80 -27.02 21.26 43.88
N GLY A 81 -27.63 21.06 42.71
CA GLY A 81 -28.27 22.12 41.93
C GLY A 81 -29.20 21.54 40.86
N GLY A 82 -30.51 21.71 41.10
CA GLY A 82 -31.56 22.15 40.16
C GLY A 82 -31.66 21.61 38.73
N ASP A 83 -32.86 21.07 38.48
CA ASP A 83 -33.74 21.28 37.31
C ASP A 83 -33.43 20.72 35.91
N GLY A 84 -34.46 20.06 35.37
CA GLY A 84 -35.00 20.42 34.06
C GLY A 84 -34.69 19.48 32.89
N GLY A 85 -35.75 18.98 32.24
CA GLY A 85 -35.71 18.69 30.80
C GLY A 85 -35.68 17.23 30.40
N GLY A 86 -36.85 16.58 30.42
CA GLY A 86 -37.09 15.38 29.62
C GLY A 86 -37.39 15.76 28.17
N ALA A 87 -36.55 15.32 27.22
CA ALA A 87 -36.89 15.00 25.82
C ALA A 87 -35.61 14.86 24.95
N SER A 88 -34.93 13.72 24.98
CA SER A 88 -33.85 13.44 24.00
C SER A 88 -33.57 11.94 23.76
N GLY A 89 -34.51 11.05 24.08
CA GLY A 89 -34.33 9.60 23.93
C GLY A 89 -34.48 9.03 22.51
N GLY A 90 -34.89 9.85 21.53
CA GLY A 90 -35.19 9.41 20.15
C GLY A 90 -33.99 9.40 19.19
N ALA A 91 -33.15 10.44 19.23
CA ALA A 91 -32.04 10.60 18.28
C ALA A 91 -30.94 9.54 18.46
N HIS A 92 -30.72 9.10 19.70
CA HIS A 92 -29.67 8.11 20.01
C HIS A 92 -30.00 6.70 19.47
N ARG A 93 -31.29 6.35 19.34
CA ARG A 93 -31.73 5.04 18.81
C ARG A 93 -31.68 4.97 17.28
N GLN A 94 -31.77 6.10 16.59
CA GLN A 94 -31.70 6.16 15.13
C GLN A 94 -30.26 6.04 14.61
N CYS A 95 -29.27 6.67 15.27
CA CYS A 95 -27.85 6.44 14.99
C CYS A 95 -27.43 4.98 15.23
N ALA A 96 -27.86 4.36 16.33
CA ALA A 96 -27.52 2.97 16.63
C ALA A 96 -28.04 1.96 15.59
N ARG A 97 -29.22 2.21 15.00
CA ARG A 97 -29.80 1.35 13.95
C ARG A 97 -29.11 1.51 12.59
N ALA A 98 -28.68 2.72 12.22
CA ALA A 98 -27.90 2.96 11.00
C ALA A 98 -26.50 2.31 11.07
N HIS A 99 -25.88 2.29 12.26
CA HIS A 99 -24.57 1.68 12.48
C HIS A 99 -24.61 0.13 12.50
N ALA A 100 -25.67 -0.48 13.03
CA ALA A 100 -25.82 -1.94 13.04
C ALA A 100 -25.94 -2.56 11.63
N ALA A 101 -26.52 -1.82 10.66
CA ALA A 101 -26.62 -2.26 9.27
C ALA A 101 -25.29 -2.16 8.47
N HIS A 102 -24.30 -1.43 8.99
CA HIS A 102 -23.02 -1.19 8.31
C HIS A 102 -21.96 -2.28 8.58
N ARG A 103 -22.10 -3.03 9.67
CA ARG A 103 -21.08 -4.00 10.15
C ARG A 103 -20.85 -5.22 9.24
N PRO A 104 -21.87 -5.87 8.64
CA PRO A 104 -21.65 -6.98 7.71
C PRO A 104 -21.11 -6.55 6.33
N ARG A 105 -21.21 -5.26 5.99
CA ARG A 105 -20.86 -4.72 4.67
C ARG A 105 -19.34 -4.68 4.46
N VAL A 106 -18.57 -4.05 5.35
CA VAL A 106 -17.12 -3.84 5.19
C VAL A 106 -16.34 -5.14 4.87
N ARG A 107 -16.59 -6.23 5.61
CA ARG A 107 -15.89 -7.53 5.38
C ARG A 107 -16.37 -8.23 4.10
N ARG A 108 -17.66 -8.14 3.76
CA ARG A 108 -18.24 -8.72 2.52
C ARG A 108 -17.75 -7.95 1.28
N ASP A 109 -17.59 -6.64 1.43
CA ASP A 109 -17.25 -5.69 0.39
C ASP A 109 -15.79 -5.76 -0.03
N ALA A 110 -14.84 -5.84 0.91
CA ALA A 110 -13.43 -6.01 0.59
C ALA A 110 -13.21 -7.33 -0.18
N ARG A 111 -13.80 -8.44 0.29
CA ARG A 111 -13.74 -9.73 -0.41
C ARG A 111 -14.35 -9.67 -1.81
N GLN A 112 -15.44 -8.91 -2.00
CA GLN A 112 -16.02 -8.71 -3.33
C GLN A 112 -15.11 -7.93 -4.27
N VAL A 113 -14.50 -6.84 -3.80
CA VAL A 113 -13.52 -6.06 -4.58
C VAL A 113 -12.38 -6.96 -5.06
N TRP A 114 -11.79 -7.74 -4.16
CA TRP A 114 -10.72 -8.68 -4.50
C TRP A 114 -11.16 -9.75 -5.48
N ARG A 115 -12.30 -10.40 -5.23
CA ARG A 115 -12.85 -11.44 -6.12
C ARG A 115 -13.08 -10.91 -7.52
N ARG A 116 -13.59 -9.68 -7.66
CA ARG A 116 -13.83 -9.07 -8.97
C ARG A 116 -12.56 -8.71 -9.71
N HIS A 117 -11.54 -8.19 -9.01
CA HIS A 117 -10.23 -7.94 -9.62
C HIS A 117 -9.59 -9.25 -10.11
N ALA A 118 -9.65 -10.31 -9.28
CA ALA A 118 -9.18 -11.64 -9.64
C ALA A 118 -9.90 -12.22 -10.87
N LEU A 119 -11.24 -12.11 -10.92
CA LEU A 119 -12.03 -12.58 -12.05
C LEU A 119 -11.67 -11.84 -13.35
N ARG A 120 -11.56 -10.50 -13.32
CA ARG A 120 -11.24 -9.72 -14.52
C ARG A 120 -9.82 -9.99 -15.05
N ALA A 121 -8.87 -10.20 -14.15
CA ALA A 121 -7.54 -10.60 -14.55
C ALA A 121 -7.54 -12.01 -15.13
N ALA A 122 -8.29 -12.95 -14.54
CA ALA A 122 -8.47 -14.29 -15.10
C ALA A 122 -9.13 -14.27 -16.48
N GLU A 123 -10.12 -13.40 -16.71
CA GLU A 123 -10.76 -13.16 -18.03
C GLU A 123 -9.78 -12.63 -19.09
N ARG A 124 -8.72 -11.94 -18.68
CA ARG A 124 -7.63 -11.48 -19.56
C ARG A 124 -6.47 -12.46 -19.66
N ALA A 125 -6.67 -13.72 -19.27
CA ALA A 125 -5.64 -14.77 -19.15
C ALA A 125 -4.47 -14.40 -18.20
N GLY A 126 -4.71 -13.52 -17.22
CA GLY A 126 -3.71 -13.05 -16.26
C GLY A 126 -3.87 -13.70 -14.89
N THR A 127 -2.74 -14.12 -14.31
CA THR A 127 -2.66 -14.47 -12.88
C THR A 127 -2.67 -13.21 -12.02
N VAL A 128 -3.46 -13.17 -10.94
CA VAL A 128 -3.38 -12.11 -9.92
C VAL A 128 -2.57 -12.60 -8.75
N GLY A 129 -1.47 -11.91 -8.46
CA GLY A 129 -0.79 -12.01 -7.17
C GLY A 129 -1.43 -11.04 -6.16
N VAL A 130 -1.76 -11.54 -4.97
CA VAL A 130 -2.21 -10.72 -3.85
C VAL A 130 -1.22 -10.90 -2.71
N MET A 131 -0.63 -9.80 -2.26
CA MET A 131 0.19 -9.75 -1.04
C MET A 131 -0.64 -9.12 0.07
N ILE A 132 -0.73 -9.79 1.22
CA ILE A 132 -1.37 -9.27 2.43
C ILE A 132 -0.29 -9.11 3.50
N ASP A 133 0.20 -7.89 3.67
CA ASP A 133 1.41 -7.61 4.47
C ASP A 133 1.39 -8.23 5.89
N PHE A 134 0.43 -7.85 6.72
CA PHE A 134 0.35 -8.31 8.12
C PHE A 134 0.17 -9.84 8.29
N PHE A 135 -0.26 -10.57 7.25
CA PHE A 135 -0.54 -12.01 7.33
C PHE A 135 0.29 -12.88 6.39
N CYS A 136 1.20 -12.31 5.61
CA CYS A 136 2.01 -13.10 4.68
C CYS A 136 3.34 -13.58 5.27
N LEU A 137 3.73 -13.13 6.48
CA LEU A 137 4.99 -13.48 7.12
C LEU A 137 4.79 -14.32 8.39
N PRO A 138 5.73 -15.23 8.72
CA PRO A 138 5.76 -15.86 10.04
C PRO A 138 5.74 -14.80 11.15
N GLN A 139 4.93 -15.00 12.18
CA GLN A 139 4.78 -14.04 13.28
C GLN A 139 5.51 -14.55 14.53
N LYS A 140 5.89 -13.63 15.42
CA LYS A 140 6.48 -14.00 16.71
C LYS A 140 5.41 -14.58 17.66
N PRO A 141 5.78 -15.54 18.53
CA PRO A 141 7.05 -16.27 18.52
C PRO A 141 7.14 -17.20 17.29
N PHE A 142 8.32 -17.26 16.67
CA PHE A 142 8.55 -18.15 15.52
C PHE A 142 8.55 -19.60 15.98
N ASN A 143 7.94 -20.50 15.21
CA ASN A 143 7.89 -21.92 15.50
C ASN A 143 9.23 -22.63 15.24
N SER A 144 10.12 -22.04 14.43
CA SER A 144 11.41 -22.61 14.07
C SER A 144 12.43 -21.54 13.67
N GLY A 145 13.72 -21.93 13.59
CA GLY A 145 14.77 -21.09 13.00
C GLY A 145 14.52 -20.77 11.52
N ALA A 146 13.94 -21.71 10.76
CA ALA A 146 13.60 -21.49 9.35
C ALA A 146 12.55 -20.39 9.16
N GLU A 147 11.53 -20.34 10.03
CA GLU A 147 10.53 -19.26 10.01
C GLU A 147 11.17 -17.89 10.31
N LYS A 148 12.12 -17.84 11.24
CA LYS A 148 12.87 -16.61 11.56
C LYS A 148 13.69 -16.12 10.36
N GLU A 149 14.38 -17.01 9.67
CA GLU A 149 15.15 -16.65 8.47
C GLU A 149 14.23 -16.28 7.30
N GLN A 150 13.10 -16.97 7.12
CA GLN A 150 12.09 -16.59 6.13
C GLN A 150 11.50 -15.20 6.43
N PHE A 151 11.20 -14.89 7.69
CA PHE A 151 10.72 -13.57 8.10
C PHE A 151 11.74 -12.48 7.73
N LYS A 152 13.03 -12.67 8.08
CA LYS A 152 14.10 -11.72 7.74
C LYS A 152 14.24 -11.54 6.24
N HIS A 153 14.27 -12.65 5.50
CA HIS A 153 14.40 -12.63 4.04
C HIS A 153 13.25 -11.86 3.40
N SER A 154 12.00 -12.17 3.77
CA SER A 154 10.83 -11.48 3.23
C SER A 154 10.79 -10.00 3.62
N LEU A 155 11.12 -9.67 4.87
CA LEU A 155 11.16 -8.28 5.33
C LEU A 155 12.20 -7.44 4.58
N SER A 156 13.34 -8.03 4.20
CA SER A 156 14.34 -7.35 3.37
C SER A 156 13.86 -7.06 1.94
N ASN A 157 12.88 -7.85 1.45
CA ASN A 157 12.32 -7.74 0.10
C ASN A 157 11.00 -6.97 0.04
N ILE A 158 10.46 -6.52 1.18
CA ILE A 158 9.14 -5.88 1.26
C ILE A 158 9.05 -4.60 0.39
N ASN A 159 10.17 -3.89 0.25
CA ASN A 159 10.29 -2.71 -0.60
C ASN A 159 9.97 -3.00 -2.08
N ALA A 160 10.22 -4.22 -2.56
CA ALA A 160 9.91 -4.59 -3.94
C ALA A 160 8.42 -4.43 -4.25
N TRP A 161 7.53 -4.65 -3.28
CA TRP A 161 6.08 -4.53 -3.46
C TRP A 161 5.59 -3.10 -3.32
N TYR A 162 5.98 -2.40 -2.24
CA TYR A 162 5.52 -1.04 -1.98
C TYR A 162 6.04 -0.04 -3.02
N TYR A 163 7.29 -0.20 -3.48
CA TYR A 163 7.88 0.71 -4.46
C TYR A 163 7.69 0.27 -5.92
N HIS A 164 6.94 -0.80 -6.22
CA HIS A 164 6.69 -1.11 -7.62
C HIS A 164 5.67 -0.15 -8.23
N LYS A 165 5.99 0.46 -9.38
CA LYS A 165 5.14 1.46 -10.05
C LYS A 165 3.77 0.94 -10.50
N SER A 166 3.66 -0.38 -10.67
CA SER A 166 2.46 -1.06 -11.19
C SER A 166 1.74 -1.95 -10.18
N THR A 167 2.16 -2.00 -8.91
CA THR A 167 1.39 -2.73 -7.88
C THR A 167 0.27 -1.84 -7.36
N TYR A 168 -0.96 -2.36 -7.36
CA TYR A 168 -2.08 -1.74 -6.67
C TYR A 168 -1.93 -1.93 -5.16
N VAL A 169 -1.97 -0.82 -4.41
CA VAL A 169 -1.97 -0.82 -2.95
C VAL A 169 -3.35 -0.38 -2.49
N LEU A 170 -4.01 -1.23 -1.71
CA LEU A 170 -5.28 -0.94 -1.07
C LEU A 170 -5.02 -0.59 0.40
N LEU A 171 -5.13 0.69 0.73
CA LEU A 171 -5.12 1.18 2.10
C LEU A 171 -6.45 0.82 2.77
N VAL A 172 -6.38 0.30 3.98
CA VAL A 172 -7.57 0.00 4.80
C VAL A 172 -7.57 0.97 5.97
N THR A 173 -7.99 2.21 5.71
CA THR A 173 -7.92 3.30 6.69
C THR A 173 -9.17 3.46 7.55
N ASN A 174 -10.24 2.70 7.25
CA ASN A 174 -11.44 2.66 8.07
C ASN A 174 -11.10 2.34 9.54
N PRO A 175 -11.80 2.95 10.50
CA PRO A 175 -11.70 2.50 11.88
C PRO A 175 -12.15 1.02 11.98
N PRO A 176 -11.62 0.25 12.94
CA PRO A 176 -12.14 -1.08 13.23
C PRO A 176 -13.66 -1.00 13.45
N PRO A 177 -14.44 -1.96 12.92
CA PRO A 177 -15.88 -2.02 13.17
C PRO A 177 -16.18 -1.93 14.66
N GLU A 178 -17.20 -1.18 15.05
CA GLU A 178 -17.61 -1.14 16.45
C GLU A 178 -18.08 -2.52 16.94
N GLY A 179 -17.92 -2.79 18.23
CA GLY A 179 -18.58 -3.90 18.92
C GLY A 179 -17.92 -5.27 18.84
N ASP A 180 -16.79 -5.42 18.15
CA ASP A 180 -15.90 -6.57 18.35
C ASP A 180 -14.71 -6.18 19.25
N ASP A 181 -14.11 -7.18 19.89
CA ASP A 181 -12.89 -7.01 20.68
C ASP A 181 -11.65 -7.10 19.77
N TYR A 182 -11.06 -5.94 19.44
CA TYR A 182 -9.84 -5.86 18.65
C TYR A 182 -8.63 -5.64 19.55
N GLY A 183 -7.65 -6.55 19.47
CA GLY A 183 -6.39 -6.40 20.21
C GLY A 183 -5.55 -5.18 19.82
N ASN A 184 -5.84 -4.55 18.68
CA ASN A 184 -5.22 -3.28 18.27
C ASN A 184 -6.27 -2.35 17.65
N THR A 185 -6.67 -1.34 18.42
CA THR A 185 -7.68 -0.33 18.05
C THR A 185 -7.07 0.94 17.44
N ARG A 186 -5.74 1.05 17.39
CA ARG A 186 -5.04 2.22 16.85
C ARG A 186 -5.38 2.39 15.38
N LEU A 187 -5.72 3.60 14.95
CA LEU A 187 -6.05 3.89 13.55
C LEU A 187 -4.84 3.70 12.64
N HIS A 188 -5.09 3.37 11.37
CA HIS A 188 -4.05 3.14 10.35
C HIS A 188 -3.02 4.29 10.33
N LYS A 189 -3.48 5.55 10.29
CA LYS A 189 -2.61 6.74 10.26
C LYS A 189 -1.71 6.91 11.48
N SER A 190 -2.05 6.26 12.60
CA SER A 190 -1.32 6.38 13.87
C SER A 190 -0.32 5.24 14.10
N ARG A 191 -0.16 4.34 13.12
CA ARG A 191 0.75 3.19 13.17
C ARG A 191 1.99 3.50 12.33
N GLY A 192 3.17 3.40 12.92
CA GLY A 192 4.43 3.76 12.27
C GLY A 192 4.72 2.96 10.99
N TRP A 193 4.47 1.64 11.01
CA TRP A 193 4.57 0.79 9.81
C TRP A 193 3.62 1.22 8.71
N CYS A 194 2.35 1.46 9.03
CA CYS A 194 1.36 1.91 8.05
C CYS A 194 1.69 3.29 7.46
N PHE A 195 2.31 4.18 8.24
CA PHE A 195 2.84 5.45 7.74
C PHE A 195 3.98 5.22 6.74
N PHE A 196 4.96 4.39 7.09
CA PHE A 196 6.04 3.97 6.17
C PHE A 196 5.50 3.38 4.87
N GLU A 197 4.59 2.41 4.94
CA GLU A 197 4.04 1.70 3.78
C GLU A 197 3.29 2.65 2.84
N LYS A 198 2.47 3.55 3.41
CA LYS A 198 1.78 4.59 2.64
C LYS A 198 2.82 5.49 1.96
N SER A 199 3.80 6.00 2.69
CA SER A 199 4.85 6.88 2.15
C SER A 199 5.65 6.20 1.04
N ALA A 200 6.05 4.94 1.23
CA ALA A 200 6.73 4.12 0.25
C ALA A 200 5.89 3.94 -1.03
N ALA A 201 4.58 3.68 -0.87
CA ALA A 201 3.67 3.52 -1.99
C ALA A 201 3.47 4.80 -2.81
N MET A 202 3.67 5.98 -2.22
CA MET A 202 3.47 7.26 -2.91
C MET A 202 4.64 7.64 -3.84
N VAL A 203 5.84 7.09 -3.61
CA VAL A 203 7.08 7.53 -4.29
C VAL A 203 7.02 7.42 -5.81
N VAL A 204 6.64 6.24 -6.35
CA VAL A 204 6.74 5.98 -7.80
C VAL A 204 5.46 5.44 -8.45
N LYS A 205 4.41 5.18 -7.68
CA LYS A 205 3.18 4.60 -8.22
C LYS A 205 2.48 5.53 -9.20
N LYS A 206 1.67 4.95 -10.07
CA LYS A 206 0.71 5.71 -10.87
C LYS A 206 -0.47 6.16 -10.02
N ALA A 207 -1.14 7.23 -10.43
CA ALA A 207 -2.20 7.85 -9.65
C ALA A 207 -3.43 6.97 -9.39
N TRP A 208 -3.59 5.86 -10.13
CA TRP A 208 -4.66 4.86 -9.95
C TRP A 208 -4.20 3.59 -9.24
N CYS A 209 -2.94 3.52 -8.78
CA CYS A 209 -2.39 2.36 -8.09
C CYS A 209 -2.39 2.50 -6.57
N LEU A 210 -2.82 3.64 -6.02
CA LEU A 210 -3.04 3.82 -4.59
C LEU A 210 -4.53 4.02 -4.33
N LEU A 211 -5.13 3.06 -3.64
CA LEU A 211 -6.56 3.01 -3.38
C LEU A 211 -6.79 3.09 -1.87
N ASP A 212 -7.82 3.80 -1.44
CA ASP A 212 -8.27 3.82 -0.05
C ASP A 212 -9.68 3.22 0.06
N PHE A 213 -9.76 2.13 0.82
CA PHE A 213 -11.00 1.41 1.05
C PHE A 213 -12.04 2.25 1.80
N SER A 214 -11.62 3.30 2.54
CA SER A 214 -12.56 4.17 3.25
C SER A 214 -13.55 4.89 2.34
N SER A 215 -13.18 5.07 1.07
CA SER A 215 -13.99 5.75 0.07
C SER A 215 -14.82 4.78 -0.78
N TYR A 216 -14.81 3.48 -0.50
CA TYR A 216 -15.58 2.50 -1.26
C TYR A 216 -17.09 2.65 -1.04
N GLN A 217 -17.85 2.75 -2.12
CA GLN A 217 -19.31 2.95 -2.10
C GLN A 217 -20.05 1.78 -2.76
N GLY A 218 -19.43 0.61 -2.86
CA GLY A 218 -20.09 -0.60 -3.39
C GLY A 218 -20.00 -0.81 -4.90
N ALA A 219 -19.11 -0.11 -5.62
CA ALA A 219 -18.96 -0.25 -7.07
C ALA A 219 -18.85 -1.71 -7.56
N ALA A 220 -19.65 -2.05 -8.58
CA ALA A 220 -19.69 -3.40 -9.17
C ALA A 220 -18.48 -3.72 -10.07
N ALA A 221 -17.91 -2.71 -10.74
CA ALA A 221 -16.82 -2.87 -11.68
C ALA A 221 -15.50 -2.33 -11.11
N PHE A 222 -14.36 -2.92 -11.47
CA PHE A 222 -13.07 -2.41 -11.01
C PHE A 222 -12.73 -1.04 -11.62
N GLY A 223 -13.00 -0.85 -12.91
CA GLY A 223 -12.69 0.39 -13.65
C GLY A 223 -11.44 0.31 -14.50
N ASN A 224 -11.06 1.40 -15.14
CA ASN A 224 -9.82 1.52 -15.92
C ASN A 224 -9.03 2.75 -15.45
N GLN A 225 -7.99 3.14 -16.19
CA GLN A 225 -7.13 4.28 -15.80
C GLN A 225 -7.88 5.62 -15.85
N THR A 226 -9.00 5.69 -16.56
CA THR A 226 -9.86 6.86 -16.61
C THR A 226 -10.76 6.88 -15.38
N PRO A 227 -10.80 7.99 -14.62
CA PRO A 227 -11.68 8.12 -13.47
C PRO A 227 -13.13 7.89 -13.87
N ASN A 228 -13.80 6.92 -13.21
CA ASN A 228 -15.22 6.69 -13.34
C ASN A 228 -15.82 6.46 -11.95
N PRO A 229 -16.68 7.36 -11.44
CA PRO A 229 -17.19 7.29 -10.06
C PRO A 229 -18.06 6.06 -9.78
N THR A 230 -18.51 5.33 -10.81
CA THR A 230 -19.28 4.08 -10.67
C THR A 230 -18.39 2.84 -10.53
N THR A 231 -17.06 3.01 -10.56
CA THR A 231 -16.06 1.92 -10.52
C THR A 231 -15.23 1.97 -9.24
N CYS A 232 -14.62 0.84 -8.86
CA CYS A 232 -13.75 0.73 -7.69
C CYS A 232 -12.59 1.74 -7.77
N LEU A 233 -11.96 1.89 -8.93
CA LEU A 233 -10.88 2.85 -9.14
C LEU A 233 -11.35 4.30 -9.00
N GLY A 234 -12.56 4.65 -9.45
CA GLY A 234 -13.06 6.01 -9.27
C GLY A 234 -13.50 6.32 -7.85
N GLN A 235 -14.07 5.34 -7.14
CA GLN A 235 -14.52 5.52 -5.75
C GLN A 235 -13.35 5.54 -4.76
N MET A 236 -12.41 4.61 -4.90
CA MET A 236 -11.33 4.42 -3.93
C MET A 236 -10.05 5.15 -4.28
N ARG A 237 -9.99 5.98 -5.34
CA ARG A 237 -8.75 6.69 -5.67
C ARG A 237 -8.31 7.53 -4.47
N ALA A 238 -7.20 7.14 -3.85
CA ALA A 238 -6.65 7.91 -2.75
C ALA A 238 -6.01 9.18 -3.31
N GLY A 239 -6.22 10.32 -2.64
CA GLY A 239 -5.34 11.47 -2.83
C GLY A 239 -3.91 11.03 -2.58
N ARG A 240 -2.99 11.36 -3.50
CA ARG A 240 -1.58 11.05 -3.33
C ARG A 240 -0.85 12.29 -2.86
N GLU A 241 -0.20 12.20 -1.72
CA GLU A 241 0.74 13.24 -1.26
C GLU A 241 2.04 13.17 -2.07
N PRO A 242 2.79 14.28 -2.19
CA PRO A 242 4.12 14.26 -2.76
C PRO A 242 5.02 13.23 -2.08
N PRO A 243 5.93 12.58 -2.82
CA PRO A 243 7.02 11.83 -2.20
C PRO A 243 7.79 12.74 -1.23
N ILE A 244 8.22 12.16 -0.13
CA ILE A 244 8.96 12.87 0.93
C ILE A 244 10.44 12.52 0.77
N SER A 245 11.35 13.46 1.03
CA SER A 245 12.78 13.13 1.09
C SER A 245 13.05 12.19 2.27
N PRO A 246 14.09 11.34 2.24
CA PRO A 246 14.44 10.50 3.40
C PRO A 246 14.72 11.29 4.68
N GLY A 247 15.30 12.50 4.57
CA GLY A 247 15.53 13.38 5.71
C GLY A 247 14.21 13.82 6.37
N ALA A 248 13.33 14.43 5.57
CA ALA A 248 12.01 14.86 6.04
C ALA A 248 11.14 13.69 6.52
N PHE A 249 11.21 12.52 5.87
CA PHE A 249 10.53 11.31 6.34
C PHE A 249 11.03 10.89 7.74
N GLY A 250 12.34 10.90 7.96
CA GLY A 250 12.92 10.58 9.25
C GLY A 250 12.52 11.57 10.35
N GLU A 251 12.46 12.86 10.03
CA GLU A 251 11.96 13.90 10.93
C GLU A 251 10.48 13.71 11.29
N GLU A 252 9.61 13.50 10.28
CA GLU A 252 8.19 13.24 10.50
C GLU A 252 7.94 11.99 11.35
N VAL A 253 8.68 10.90 11.12
CA VAL A 253 8.59 9.68 11.92
C VAL A 253 9.01 9.93 13.37
N ARG A 254 10.17 10.57 13.59
CA ARG A 254 10.68 10.89 14.93
C ARG A 254 9.73 11.81 15.70
N ALA A 255 9.26 12.86 15.05
CA ALA A 255 8.31 13.81 15.64
C ALA A 255 6.98 13.13 15.99
N GLY A 256 6.44 12.30 15.10
CA GLY A 256 5.20 11.57 15.35
C GLY A 256 5.32 10.55 16.49
N VAL A 257 6.47 9.89 16.66
CA VAL A 257 6.72 9.01 17.81
C VAL A 257 6.86 9.83 19.10
N ALA A 258 7.61 10.93 19.07
CA ALA A 258 7.81 11.79 20.22
C ALA A 258 6.50 12.42 20.73
N SER A 259 5.59 12.80 19.82
CA SER A 259 4.26 13.33 20.17
C SER A 259 3.24 12.26 20.55
N GLY A 260 3.54 10.97 20.29
CA GLY A 260 2.62 9.86 20.50
C GLY A 260 1.59 9.64 19.38
N GLU A 261 1.60 10.47 18.34
CA GLU A 261 0.74 10.35 17.16
C GLU A 261 1.03 9.07 16.36
N LEU A 262 2.30 8.68 16.28
CA LEU A 262 2.77 7.43 15.70
C LEU A 262 3.23 6.47 16.81
N ALA A 263 2.95 5.19 16.64
CA ALA A 263 3.57 4.14 17.45
C ALA A 263 4.03 2.97 16.60
N PHE A 264 5.16 2.42 17.03
CA PHE A 264 5.71 1.17 16.54
C PHE A 264 5.45 0.03 17.52
N THR A 265 5.48 -1.20 17.01
CA THR A 265 5.40 -2.42 17.83
C THR A 265 6.65 -2.63 18.67
N ALA A 266 7.81 -2.21 18.16
CA ALA A 266 9.06 -2.14 18.90
C ALA A 266 9.74 -0.79 18.63
N GLN A 267 10.39 -0.21 19.65
CA GLN A 267 11.12 1.05 19.48
C GLN A 267 12.22 0.94 18.42
N ALA A 268 12.86 -0.23 18.30
CA ALA A 268 13.85 -0.51 17.27
C ALA A 268 13.30 -0.46 15.83
N ASP A 269 11.99 -0.59 15.64
CA ASP A 269 11.37 -0.50 14.31
C ASP A 269 11.49 0.92 13.73
N GLN A 270 11.58 1.95 14.56
CA GLN A 270 11.59 3.35 14.12
C GLN A 270 12.76 3.65 13.17
N GLU A 271 13.99 3.50 13.64
CA GLU A 271 15.18 3.77 12.80
C GLU A 271 15.31 2.71 11.67
N PHE A 272 14.81 1.50 11.90
CA PHE A 272 14.74 0.49 10.86
C PHE A 272 13.86 0.94 9.67
N VAL A 273 12.64 1.45 9.91
CA VAL A 273 11.76 1.90 8.82
C VAL A 273 12.29 3.15 8.12
N ILE A 274 12.98 4.04 8.85
CA ILE A 274 13.64 5.22 8.25
C ILE A 274 14.70 4.76 7.24
N GLY A 275 15.59 3.84 7.65
CA GLY A 275 16.59 3.28 6.75
C GLY A 275 15.99 2.46 5.60
N GLN A 276 14.87 1.75 5.83
CA GLN A 276 14.19 1.01 4.76
C GLN A 276 13.51 1.93 3.75
N TYR A 277 13.00 3.08 4.18
CA TYR A 277 12.40 4.09 3.29
C TYR A 277 13.44 4.65 2.33
N GLU A 278 14.59 5.05 2.85
CA GLU A 278 15.71 5.56 2.04
C GLU A 278 16.17 4.53 1.00
N LYS A 279 16.48 3.30 1.45
CA LYS A 279 16.90 2.20 0.57
C LYS A 279 15.87 1.90 -0.51
N GLY A 280 14.59 1.86 -0.12
CA GLY A 280 13.48 1.61 -1.04
C GLY A 280 13.33 2.71 -2.08
N LEU A 281 13.41 3.97 -1.66
CA LEU A 281 13.32 5.14 -2.53
C LEU A 281 14.44 5.14 -3.57
N VAL A 282 15.70 5.02 -3.14
CA VAL A 282 16.86 5.00 -4.05
C VAL A 282 16.75 3.84 -5.04
N ALA A 283 16.42 2.64 -4.57
CA ALA A 283 16.25 1.48 -5.44
C ALA A 283 15.11 1.67 -6.46
N ALA A 284 14.01 2.31 -6.05
CA ALA A 284 12.85 2.56 -6.92
C ALA A 284 13.18 3.57 -8.02
N VAL A 285 13.84 4.68 -7.67
CA VAL A 285 14.25 5.71 -8.63
C VAL A 285 15.31 5.15 -9.58
N ASN A 286 16.32 4.44 -9.08
CA ASN A 286 17.33 3.79 -9.92
C ASN A 286 16.71 2.80 -10.91
N ARG A 287 15.70 2.03 -10.49
CA ARG A 287 14.98 1.12 -11.40
C ARG A 287 14.26 1.87 -12.53
N ILE A 288 13.70 3.05 -12.25
CA ILE A 288 13.10 3.89 -13.28
C ILE A 288 14.18 4.49 -14.17
N ALA A 289 15.28 4.97 -13.60
CA ALA A 289 16.41 5.55 -14.34
C ALA A 289 17.07 4.56 -15.30
N ALA A 290 17.09 3.28 -14.93
CA ALA A 290 17.61 2.17 -15.73
C ALA A 290 16.64 1.72 -16.85
N GLU A 291 15.46 2.33 -16.98
CA GLU A 291 14.58 2.09 -18.11
C GLU A 291 15.18 2.67 -19.39
N LYS A 292 15.32 1.83 -20.42
CA LYS A 292 15.96 2.22 -21.69
C LYS A 292 15.02 3.11 -22.52
N ASP A 293 13.74 2.75 -22.53
CA ASP A 293 12.71 3.51 -23.25
C ASP A 293 12.35 4.78 -22.46
N GLN A 294 12.68 5.93 -23.06
CA GLN A 294 12.41 7.24 -22.48
C GLN A 294 10.92 7.46 -22.13
N THR A 295 10.00 6.80 -22.84
CA THR A 295 8.56 6.85 -22.58
C THR A 295 8.20 6.31 -21.20
N TYR A 296 8.92 5.27 -20.75
CA TYR A 296 8.67 4.57 -19.49
C TYR A 296 9.61 5.02 -18.36
N ARG A 297 10.68 5.76 -18.69
CA ARG A 297 11.59 6.44 -17.75
C ARG A 297 10.97 7.73 -17.22
N ALA A 298 9.86 7.60 -16.51
CA ALA A 298 9.11 8.73 -15.99
C ALA A 298 8.52 8.47 -14.59
N LEU A 299 8.50 9.51 -13.78
CA LEU A 299 7.67 9.65 -12.60
C LEU A 299 6.41 10.43 -12.99
N SER A 300 5.24 9.91 -12.66
CA SER A 300 3.97 10.51 -13.10
C SER A 300 3.16 11.00 -11.91
N PHE A 301 3.06 12.31 -11.74
CA PHE A 301 2.35 13.05 -10.69
C PHE A 301 1.20 13.93 -11.20
N GLN A 302 0.63 13.57 -12.35
CA GLN A 302 -0.47 14.31 -12.98
C GLN A 302 -1.82 14.11 -12.27
N ASN A 303 -2.69 15.12 -12.35
CA ASN A 303 -4.07 15.12 -11.88
C ASN A 303 -4.19 14.79 -10.38
N LEU A 304 -3.39 15.45 -9.55
CA LEU A 304 -3.40 15.31 -8.09
C LEU A 304 -3.89 16.57 -7.38
N GLY A 305 -4.18 17.65 -8.12
CA GLY A 305 -4.62 18.93 -7.55
C GLY A 305 -3.55 19.61 -6.70
N TRP A 306 -2.28 19.27 -6.91
CA TRP A 306 -1.17 19.81 -6.12
C TRP A 306 -0.94 21.29 -6.39
N GLY A 307 -0.69 22.07 -5.34
CA GLY A 307 -0.22 23.45 -5.44
C GLY A 307 1.29 23.56 -5.16
N ASP A 308 1.74 24.79 -4.95
CA ASP A 308 3.16 25.11 -4.73
C ASP A 308 3.75 24.46 -3.46
N GLN A 309 2.93 24.28 -2.41
CA GLN A 309 3.38 23.59 -1.19
C GLN A 309 3.74 22.13 -1.47
N GLN A 310 2.89 21.44 -2.23
CA GLN A 310 3.15 20.06 -2.64
C GLN A 310 4.32 19.97 -3.61
N ALA A 311 4.44 20.93 -4.53
CA ALA A 311 5.55 21.02 -5.46
C ALA A 311 6.88 21.30 -4.76
N ALA A 312 6.90 22.05 -3.66
CA ALA A 312 8.10 22.25 -2.84
C ALA A 312 8.59 20.93 -2.19
N LYS A 313 7.68 20.09 -1.70
CA LYS A 313 8.02 18.73 -1.22
C LYS A 313 8.57 17.86 -2.34
N LEU A 314 7.95 17.93 -3.52
CA LEU A 314 8.45 17.23 -4.72
C LEU A 314 9.85 17.72 -5.10
N LEU A 315 10.12 19.04 -5.00
CA LEU A 315 11.41 19.66 -5.27
C LEU A 315 12.51 19.10 -4.35
N GLU A 316 12.22 18.98 -3.05
CA GLU A 316 13.13 18.38 -2.08
C GLU A 316 13.41 16.90 -2.41
N PHE A 317 12.37 16.15 -2.75
CA PHE A 317 12.51 14.76 -3.19
C PHE A 317 13.39 14.62 -4.44
N VAL A 318 13.16 15.40 -5.49
CA VAL A 318 13.99 15.32 -6.72
C VAL A 318 15.42 15.80 -6.48
N SER A 319 15.62 16.75 -5.56
CA SER A 319 16.96 17.20 -5.13
C SER A 319 17.74 16.05 -4.48
N TYR A 320 17.10 15.36 -3.53
CA TYR A 320 17.68 14.18 -2.90
C TYR A 320 17.97 13.08 -3.94
N ALA A 321 16.99 12.75 -4.79
CA ALA A 321 17.16 11.72 -5.80
C ALA A 321 18.27 12.08 -6.81
N ALA A 322 18.41 13.35 -7.17
CA ALA A 322 19.49 13.82 -8.02
C ALA A 322 20.87 13.59 -7.37
N ALA A 323 21.00 13.80 -6.07
CA ALA A 323 22.26 13.60 -5.35
C ALA A 323 22.61 12.12 -5.13
N HIS A 324 21.61 11.26 -4.90
CA HIS A 324 21.82 9.89 -4.41
C HIS A 324 21.51 8.76 -5.40
N CYS A 325 20.90 9.07 -6.55
CA CYS A 325 20.56 8.07 -7.58
C CYS A 325 21.48 8.15 -8.81
N THR A 326 21.42 7.10 -9.61
CA THR A 326 22.17 6.94 -10.87
C THR A 326 21.23 7.09 -12.06
N PHE A 327 21.76 7.59 -13.19
CA PHE A 327 20.98 7.93 -14.39
C PHE A 327 21.63 7.36 -15.66
N PRO A 328 21.75 6.03 -15.79
CA PRO A 328 22.56 5.39 -16.83
C PRO A 328 22.05 5.59 -18.25
N HIS A 329 20.78 5.97 -18.43
CA HIS A 329 20.16 6.17 -19.74
C HIS A 329 19.64 7.59 -19.95
N GLY A 330 20.12 8.55 -19.15
CA GLY A 330 19.72 9.95 -19.21
C GLY A 330 18.63 10.31 -18.19
N PRO A 331 18.00 11.49 -18.33
CA PRO A 331 17.12 12.03 -17.31
C PRO A 331 15.79 11.26 -17.19
N ILE A 332 15.18 11.35 -16.00
CA ILE A 332 13.82 10.90 -15.72
C ILE A 332 12.84 12.04 -15.96
N ALA A 333 11.78 11.79 -16.73
CA ALA A 333 10.69 12.76 -16.88
C ALA A 333 9.81 12.83 -15.63
N VAL A 334 9.57 14.01 -15.07
CA VAL A 334 8.73 14.26 -13.89
C VAL A 334 7.44 14.90 -14.34
N LYS A 335 6.45 14.09 -14.69
CA LYS A 335 5.18 14.58 -15.24
C LYS A 335 4.29 15.11 -14.13
N CYS A 336 4.31 16.42 -13.85
CA CYS A 336 3.46 17.04 -12.82
C CYS A 336 2.68 18.29 -13.29
N GLU A 337 2.74 18.66 -14.57
CA GLU A 337 2.08 19.88 -15.07
C GLU A 337 0.57 19.70 -15.24
N ILE A 338 0.14 18.54 -15.74
CA ILE A 338 -1.28 18.29 -16.07
C ILE A 338 -2.09 18.07 -14.80
N GLY A 339 -3.15 18.86 -14.61
CA GLY A 339 -4.14 18.70 -13.54
C GLY A 339 -3.64 19.04 -12.14
N ASN A 340 -2.54 19.79 -12.04
CA ASN A 340 -2.06 20.42 -10.82
C ASN A 340 -2.07 21.95 -10.99
N HIS A 341 -2.02 22.67 -9.87
CA HIS A 341 -2.08 24.12 -9.77
C HIS A 341 -0.72 24.69 -9.35
N ILE A 342 0.36 24.21 -9.97
CA ILE A 342 1.73 24.62 -9.68
C ILE A 342 2.02 25.93 -10.43
N SER A 343 2.53 26.94 -9.73
CA SER A 343 2.91 28.21 -10.33
C SER A 343 4.05 28.06 -11.33
N LYS A 344 4.16 29.01 -12.27
CA LYS A 344 5.25 29.03 -13.26
C LYS A 344 6.63 29.08 -12.60
N ASP A 345 6.77 29.85 -11.51
CA ASP A 345 8.02 29.98 -10.76
C ASP A 345 8.42 28.66 -10.12
N MET A 346 7.46 27.95 -9.53
CA MET A 346 7.72 26.65 -8.93
C MET A 346 8.00 25.57 -10.00
N ALA A 347 7.29 25.60 -11.13
CA ALA A 347 7.59 24.74 -12.27
C ALA A 347 9.01 24.98 -12.82
N ALA A 348 9.45 26.24 -12.91
CA ALA A 348 10.81 26.58 -13.33
C ALA A 348 11.87 26.01 -12.36
N LYS A 349 11.62 26.07 -11.04
CA LYS A 349 12.50 25.44 -10.04
C LYS A 349 12.58 23.91 -10.21
N LEU A 350 11.44 23.25 -10.45
CA LEU A 350 11.40 21.81 -10.72
C LEU A 350 12.14 21.43 -12.01
N GLY A 351 12.14 22.31 -13.02
CA GLY A 351 12.91 22.13 -14.25
C GLY A 351 14.42 22.36 -14.12
N GLY A 352 14.92 22.83 -12.96
CA GLY A 352 16.31 23.22 -12.75
C GLY A 352 17.34 22.07 -12.76
N PHE A 353 16.92 20.81 -12.66
CA PHE A 353 17.81 19.63 -12.52
C PHE A 353 18.32 19.08 -13.86
N LYS A 354 18.96 19.96 -14.64
CA LYS A 354 19.50 19.63 -15.97
C LYS A 354 20.34 18.35 -15.92
N GLY A 355 20.06 17.42 -16.83
CA GLY A 355 20.79 16.15 -16.99
C GLY A 355 20.33 14.99 -16.11
N LYS A 356 19.51 15.23 -15.08
CA LYS A 356 18.98 14.17 -14.19
C LYS A 356 17.47 14.05 -14.23
N PHE A 357 16.77 15.18 -14.26
CA PHE A 357 15.32 15.23 -14.41
C PHE A 357 14.92 16.23 -15.49
N THR A 358 13.77 15.97 -16.13
CA THR A 358 13.10 16.90 -17.03
C THR A 358 11.65 17.04 -16.60
N LEU A 359 11.08 18.24 -16.66
CA LEU A 359 9.66 18.45 -16.39
C LEU A 359 8.81 17.96 -17.58
#